data_AF-H5XNY3-F1
#
_entry.id   AF-H5XNY3-F1
#
_cell.length_a   1.000
_cell.length_b   1.000
_cell.length_c   1.000
_cell.angle_alpha   90.00
_cell.angle_beta   90.00
_cell.angle_gamma   90.00
#
_symmetry.space_group_name_H-M   'P 1'
#
loop_
_entity.id
_entity.type
_entity.pdbx_description
1 polymer ?
#
loop_
_entity_poly.entity_id
_entity_poly.type
_entity_poly.pdbx_seq_one_letter_code
_entity_poly.pdbx_strand_id
1 'polypeptide(L)'
;MSVRTVLDGDVEVHYGQFYVESECDQPEMAACFVGQRNGLCGAASPGFLFCITGLHTGCVRLTVEVREEPPEPDERWEDVVEVSFRPSGAAGVVGWAGGWGHDLHLTERDYRVRYSAYAMDAGRERDTRGADEDEVDSYLLQFWPAPPAEDVVVRQTSDIAAYWHGVSWKPPPPPTPEERAERAHQALVEETLKRNARGA
;
A
#
# COMPACT_ATOMS: atom_id res chain seq x y z
N MET A 1 -0.40 -14.75 21.57
CA MET A 1 -0.37 -13.81 20.44
C MET A 1 0.67 -14.29 19.44
N SER A 2 0.24 -14.95 18.37
CA SER A 2 1.14 -15.39 17.30
C SER A 2 1.46 -14.20 16.39
N VAL A 3 2.74 -14.00 16.09
CA VAL A 3 3.24 -12.97 15.18
C VAL A 3 4.15 -13.66 14.16
N ARG A 4 3.91 -13.39 12.88
CA ARG A 4 4.80 -13.80 11.80
C ARG A 4 5.35 -12.57 11.11
N THR A 5 6.65 -12.36 11.26
CA THR A 5 7.40 -11.35 10.52
C THR A 5 7.68 -11.86 9.12
N VAL A 6 7.12 -11.18 8.11
CA VAL A 6 7.30 -11.50 6.69
C VAL A 6 8.58 -10.84 6.16
N LEU A 7 8.84 -9.62 6.61
CA LEU A 7 9.98 -8.81 6.25
C LEU A 7 10.44 -8.04 7.48
N ASP A 8 11.75 -7.95 7.67
CA ASP A 8 12.38 -7.06 8.64
C ASP A 8 13.77 -6.70 8.12
N GLY A 9 13.85 -5.59 7.39
CA GLY A 9 15.01 -5.29 6.56
C GLY A 9 14.96 -3.92 5.93
N ASP A 10 16.06 -3.57 5.27
CA ASP A 10 16.09 -2.40 4.40
C ASP A 10 15.49 -2.77 3.05
N VAL A 11 14.63 -1.90 2.54
CA VAL A 11 14.02 -2.03 1.21
C VAL A 11 14.24 -0.77 0.40
N GLU A 12 14.40 -0.94 -0.91
CA GLU A 12 14.56 0.19 -1.82
C GLU A 12 13.20 0.79 -2.18
N VAL A 13 13.08 2.10 -2.05
CA VAL A 13 11.92 2.88 -2.49
C VAL A 13 12.32 3.83 -3.60
N HIS A 14 11.38 4.06 -4.52
CA HIS A 14 11.49 5.09 -5.55
C HIS A 14 10.19 5.86 -5.61
N TYR A 15 10.27 7.19 -5.59
CA TYR A 15 9.13 8.09 -5.55
C TYR A 15 8.31 8.02 -4.25
N GLY A 16 8.98 7.73 -3.13
CA GLY A 16 8.39 7.79 -1.80
C GLY A 16 7.26 6.79 -1.58
N GLN A 17 7.41 5.58 -2.10
CA GLN A 17 6.30 4.63 -2.18
C GLN A 17 6.75 3.16 -2.15
N PHE A 18 5.86 2.34 -1.60
CA PHE A 18 5.81 0.89 -1.77
C PHE A 18 4.35 0.42 -1.66
N TYR A 19 4.07 -0.83 -2.01
CA TYR A 19 2.70 -1.30 -2.17
C TYR A 19 2.43 -2.63 -1.48
N VAL A 20 1.14 -2.91 -1.32
CA VAL A 20 0.65 -4.28 -1.15
C VAL A 20 -0.29 -4.56 -2.30
N GLU A 21 -0.06 -5.66 -2.98
CA GLU A 21 -0.81 -6.05 -4.18
C GLU A 21 -1.38 -7.45 -3.99
N SER A 22 -2.61 -7.65 -4.46
CA SER A 22 -3.28 -8.95 -4.50
C SER A 22 -4.08 -9.05 -5.79
N GLU A 23 -3.58 -9.83 -6.76
CA GLU A 23 -4.26 -10.16 -8.03
C GLU A 23 -5.17 -9.03 -8.55
N CYS A 24 -4.59 -7.84 -8.75
CA CYS A 24 -5.30 -6.63 -9.17
C CYS A 24 -4.51 -5.87 -10.22
N ASP A 25 -5.21 -5.09 -11.05
CA ASP A 25 -4.56 -4.06 -11.85
C ASP A 25 -4.05 -2.94 -10.94
N GLN A 26 -2.82 -2.47 -11.16
CA GLN A 26 -2.26 -1.39 -10.37
C GLN A 26 -3.06 -0.09 -10.59
N PRO A 27 -3.72 0.46 -9.54
CA PRO A 27 -4.50 1.69 -9.65
C PRO A 27 -3.59 2.92 -9.75
N GLU A 28 -4.14 4.02 -10.27
CA GLU A 28 -3.52 5.34 -10.12
C GLU A 28 -3.47 5.75 -8.65
N MET A 29 -2.38 6.40 -8.22
CA MET A 29 -2.18 6.84 -6.83
C MET A 29 -3.42 7.54 -6.26
N ALA A 30 -4.01 8.49 -7.00
CA ALA A 30 -5.16 9.25 -6.51
C ALA A 30 -6.34 8.34 -6.16
N ALA A 31 -6.61 7.30 -6.96
CA ALA A 31 -7.70 6.37 -6.73
C ALA A 31 -7.54 5.56 -5.43
N CYS A 32 -6.31 5.35 -4.95
CA CYS A 32 -6.05 4.65 -3.69
C CYS A 32 -6.49 5.42 -2.45
N PHE A 33 -6.65 6.74 -2.54
CA PHE A 33 -6.95 7.61 -1.39
C PHE A 33 -8.31 8.30 -1.49
N VAL A 34 -9.06 8.13 -2.59
CA VAL A 34 -10.38 8.75 -2.75
C VAL A 34 -11.32 8.33 -1.61
N GLY A 35 -11.90 9.32 -0.93
CA GLY A 35 -12.86 9.09 0.15
C GLY A 35 -12.22 8.72 1.50
N GLN A 36 -10.90 8.60 1.57
CA GLN A 36 -10.18 8.37 2.81
C GLN A 36 -9.80 9.70 3.49
N ARG A 37 -9.68 9.67 4.81
CA ARG A 37 -9.18 10.79 5.62
C ARG A 37 -7.66 10.76 5.76
N ASN A 38 -7.10 9.56 5.77
CA ASN A 38 -5.68 9.35 5.79
C ASN A 38 -5.09 9.51 4.37
N GLY A 39 -3.80 9.81 4.33
CA GLY A 39 -3.03 10.07 3.11
C GLY A 39 -1.72 9.29 3.10
N LEU A 40 -1.51 8.38 4.05
CA LEU A 40 -0.25 7.63 4.19
C LEU A 40 -0.39 6.18 3.72
N CYS A 41 -1.55 5.57 3.92
CA CYS A 41 -1.84 4.20 3.49
C CYS A 41 -3.18 4.19 2.73
N GLY A 42 -3.12 4.28 1.41
CA GLY A 42 -4.27 4.33 0.53
C GLY A 42 -4.87 2.95 0.34
N ALA A 43 -6.13 2.74 0.72
CA ALA A 43 -6.81 1.45 0.65
C ALA A 43 -8.18 1.49 -0.06
N ALA A 44 -8.47 2.58 -0.79
CA ALA A 44 -9.74 2.73 -1.49
C ALA A 44 -9.87 1.83 -2.72
N SER A 45 -8.75 1.32 -3.26
CA SER A 45 -8.76 0.36 -4.36
C SER A 45 -8.74 -1.08 -3.84
N PRO A 46 -9.70 -1.94 -4.20
CA PRO A 46 -9.71 -3.34 -3.77
C PRO A 46 -8.43 -4.08 -4.16
N GLY A 47 -7.90 -4.89 -3.23
CA GLY A 47 -6.69 -5.68 -3.46
C GLY A 47 -5.38 -4.88 -3.48
N PHE A 48 -5.41 -3.56 -3.26
CA PHE A 48 -4.22 -2.71 -3.32
C PHE A 48 -4.08 -1.81 -2.09
N LEU A 49 -2.85 -1.72 -1.54
CA LEU A 49 -2.47 -0.68 -0.60
C LEU A 49 -1.35 0.16 -1.17
N PHE A 50 -1.51 1.49 -1.09
CA PHE A 50 -0.49 2.45 -1.45
C PHE A 50 0.15 3.03 -0.18
N CYS A 51 1.42 2.76 0.08
CA CYS A 51 2.11 3.25 1.28
C CYS A 51 3.08 4.37 0.92
N ILE A 52 2.94 5.55 1.54
CA ILE A 52 3.77 6.73 1.30
C ILE A 52 4.89 6.82 2.33
N THR A 53 6.14 6.94 1.87
CA THR A 53 7.31 7.17 2.73
C THR A 53 7.74 8.65 2.74
N GLY A 54 8.48 9.03 3.78
CA GLY A 54 9.21 10.29 3.92
C GLY A 54 10.35 10.38 2.91
N LEU A 55 11.27 9.40 2.94
CA LEU A 55 12.36 9.30 1.96
C LEU A 55 11.79 9.10 0.55
N HIS A 56 12.25 9.88 -0.41
CA HIS A 56 11.79 9.79 -1.80
C HIS A 56 12.47 8.66 -2.58
N THR A 57 13.79 8.52 -2.49
CA THR A 57 14.53 7.47 -3.22
C THR A 57 15.66 6.87 -2.39
N GLY A 58 15.74 5.54 -2.31
CA GLY A 58 16.84 4.86 -1.61
C GLY A 58 16.33 3.82 -0.63
N CYS A 59 17.11 3.52 0.41
CA CYS A 59 16.75 2.46 1.37
C CYS A 59 15.94 3.01 2.55
N VAL A 60 14.83 2.36 2.91
CA VAL A 60 14.10 2.62 4.17
C VAL A 60 14.04 1.35 5.00
N ARG A 61 13.97 1.48 6.33
CA ARG A 61 13.76 0.32 7.19
C ARG A 61 12.27 -0.06 7.18
N LEU A 62 11.96 -1.30 6.80
CA LEU A 62 10.59 -1.81 6.75
C LEU A 62 10.47 -3.12 7.52
N THR A 63 9.50 -3.15 8.43
CA THR A 63 9.05 -4.38 9.09
C THR A 63 7.60 -4.66 8.68
N VAL A 64 7.32 -5.90 8.28
CA VAL A 64 5.96 -6.35 7.90
C VAL A 64 5.58 -7.56 8.73
N GLU A 65 4.43 -7.47 9.39
CA GLU A 65 3.96 -8.49 10.33
C GLU A 65 2.53 -8.91 10.06
N VAL A 66 2.29 -10.21 10.09
CA VAL A 66 0.96 -10.80 10.10
C VAL A 66 0.69 -11.36 11.48
N ARG A 67 -0.42 -10.93 12.09
CA ARG A 67 -0.79 -11.17 13.48
C ARG A 67 -2.17 -11.80 13.56
N GLU A 68 -2.47 -12.45 14.67
CA GLU A 68 -3.83 -12.99 14.94
C GLU A 68 -4.75 -11.98 15.63
N GLU A 69 -4.17 -10.97 16.28
CA GLU A 69 -4.85 -10.00 17.14
C GLU A 69 -4.32 -8.58 16.89
N PRO A 70 -5.09 -7.53 17.21
CA PRO A 70 -4.64 -6.16 17.11
C PRO A 70 -3.36 -5.93 17.93
N PRO A 71 -2.32 -5.31 17.36
CA PRO A 71 -1.11 -4.98 18.10
C PRO A 71 -1.40 -3.88 19.12
N GLU A 72 -0.71 -3.97 20.27
CA GLU A 72 -0.75 -2.91 21.27
C GLU A 72 -0.27 -1.57 20.67
N PRO A 73 -0.82 -0.43 21.11
CA PRO A 73 -0.29 0.87 20.73
C PRO A 73 1.18 0.99 21.15
N ASP A 74 2.01 1.51 20.26
CA ASP A 74 3.42 1.74 20.49
C ASP A 74 3.71 3.23 20.28
N GLU A 75 4.09 3.91 21.36
CA GLU A 75 4.22 5.36 21.36
C GLU A 75 5.44 5.87 20.60
N ARG A 76 6.38 5.00 20.20
CA ARG A 76 7.55 5.43 19.41
C ARG A 76 7.19 5.90 18.00
N TRP A 77 6.07 5.45 17.45
CA TRP A 77 5.64 5.79 16.10
C TRP A 77 5.04 7.20 16.08
N GLU A 78 5.49 7.99 15.13
CA GLU A 78 5.13 9.41 14.98
C GLU A 78 3.79 9.55 14.25
N ASP A 79 3.66 8.87 13.12
CA ASP A 79 2.46 8.88 12.30
C ASP A 79 1.89 7.48 12.17
N VAL A 80 0.63 7.31 12.56
CA VAL A 80 -0.04 6.01 12.57
C VAL A 80 -1.40 6.16 11.92
N VAL A 81 -1.63 5.36 10.88
CA VAL A 81 -2.93 5.25 10.23
C VAL A 81 -3.38 3.81 10.21
N GLU A 82 -4.69 3.62 10.17
CA GLU A 82 -5.27 2.29 10.03
C GLU A 82 -6.30 2.25 8.92
N VAL A 83 -6.27 1.19 8.14
CA VAL A 83 -7.15 0.93 7.00
C VAL A 83 -7.62 -0.51 6.97
N SER A 84 -8.60 -0.80 6.13
CA SER A 84 -9.04 -2.18 5.89
C SER A 84 -8.45 -2.69 4.58
N PHE A 85 -8.06 -3.96 4.56
CA PHE A 85 -7.54 -4.64 3.37
C PHE A 85 -8.17 -6.02 3.24
N ARG A 86 -8.56 -6.38 2.02
CA ARG A 86 -9.02 -7.73 1.70
C ARG A 86 -8.25 -8.20 0.45
N PRO A 87 -7.41 -9.25 0.56
CA PRO A 87 -6.82 -9.86 -0.62
C PRO A 87 -7.89 -10.60 -1.41
N SER A 88 -7.78 -10.55 -2.73
CA SER A 88 -8.55 -11.31 -3.74
C SER A 88 -7.81 -12.57 -4.23
N GLY A 89 -6.57 -12.77 -3.80
CA GLY A 89 -5.70 -13.87 -4.23
C GLY A 89 -4.36 -13.85 -3.49
N ALA A 90 -3.29 -14.27 -4.16
CA ALA A 90 -1.95 -14.17 -3.59
C ALA A 90 -1.58 -12.69 -3.33
N ALA A 91 -1.23 -12.36 -2.09
CA ALA A 91 -0.94 -10.99 -1.66
C ALA A 91 0.54 -10.83 -1.30
N GLY A 92 1.18 -9.80 -1.83
CA GLY A 92 2.59 -9.49 -1.58
C GLY A 92 2.81 -8.03 -1.23
N VAL A 93 3.79 -7.76 -0.37
CA VAL A 93 4.36 -6.42 -0.22
C VAL A 93 5.46 -6.25 -1.28
N VAL A 94 5.42 -5.17 -2.06
CA VAL A 94 6.27 -4.98 -3.22
C VAL A 94 6.81 -3.56 -3.34
N GLY A 95 8.00 -3.44 -3.94
CA GLY A 95 8.61 -2.17 -4.31
C GLY A 95 8.10 -1.62 -5.63
N TRP A 96 8.51 -0.39 -5.95
CA TRP A 96 8.18 0.25 -7.23
C TRP A 96 8.60 -0.61 -8.43
N ALA A 97 7.71 -0.71 -9.42
CA ALA A 97 7.89 -1.51 -10.64
C ALA A 97 8.30 -2.98 -10.38
N GLY A 98 7.97 -3.53 -9.21
CA GLY A 98 8.32 -4.90 -8.83
C GLY A 98 9.81 -5.10 -8.53
N GLY A 99 10.55 -4.04 -8.14
CA GLY A 99 11.98 -4.14 -7.83
C GLY A 99 12.32 -5.14 -6.72
N TRP A 100 11.38 -5.38 -5.80
CA TRP A 100 11.43 -6.44 -4.80
C TRP A 100 10.01 -6.85 -4.39
N GLY A 101 9.87 -8.01 -3.76
CA GLY A 101 8.58 -8.48 -3.27
C GLY A 101 8.68 -9.61 -2.25
N HIS A 102 7.74 -9.63 -1.29
CA HIS A 102 7.61 -10.68 -0.29
C HIS A 102 6.14 -11.12 -0.16
N ASP A 103 5.89 -12.43 -0.24
CA ASP A 103 4.56 -13.00 -0.09
C ASP A 103 4.09 -12.87 1.36
N LEU A 104 2.93 -12.24 1.55
CA LEU A 104 2.31 -12.05 2.86
C LEU A 104 1.59 -13.31 3.33
N HIS A 105 1.32 -14.27 2.44
CA HIS A 105 0.55 -15.49 2.64
C HIS A 105 -0.75 -15.24 3.43
N LEU A 106 -1.47 -14.18 3.04
CA LEU A 106 -2.76 -13.86 3.64
C LEU A 106 -3.83 -14.81 3.08
N THR A 107 -4.71 -15.30 3.95
CA THR A 107 -5.94 -15.96 3.49
C THR A 107 -6.95 -14.93 3.03
N GLU A 108 -7.85 -15.31 2.11
CA GLU A 108 -8.92 -14.45 1.56
C GLU A 108 -9.99 -14.08 2.60
N ARG A 109 -9.68 -13.12 3.46
CA ARG A 109 -10.56 -12.56 4.51
C ARG A 109 -10.24 -11.10 4.75
N ASP A 110 -11.05 -10.44 5.57
CA ASP A 110 -10.84 -9.03 5.91
C ASP A 110 -9.75 -8.89 6.97
N TYR A 111 -8.85 -7.92 6.74
CA TYR A 111 -7.80 -7.51 7.65
C TYR A 111 -7.95 -6.04 7.98
N ARG A 112 -7.67 -5.71 9.24
CA ARG A 112 -7.23 -4.36 9.60
C ARG A 112 -5.73 -4.28 9.39
N VAL A 113 -5.29 -3.15 8.89
CA VAL A 113 -3.89 -2.86 8.61
C VAL A 113 -3.52 -1.60 9.37
N ARG A 114 -2.43 -1.66 10.14
CA ARG A 114 -1.80 -0.48 10.73
C ARG A 114 -0.52 -0.17 9.98
N TYR A 115 -0.43 1.06 9.49
CA TYR A 115 0.78 1.62 8.94
C TYR A 115 1.32 2.64 9.94
N SER A 116 2.51 2.36 10.46
CA SER A 116 3.19 3.22 11.43
C SER A 116 4.50 3.70 10.83
N ALA A 117 4.79 4.99 10.96
CA ALA A 117 5.97 5.62 10.41
C ALA A 117 6.70 6.43 11.48
N TYR A 118 8.02 6.48 11.35
CA TYR A 118 8.92 7.21 12.24
C TYR A 118 9.90 8.04 11.42
N ALA A 119 10.13 9.28 11.85
CA ALA A 119 11.07 10.23 11.26
C ALA A 119 10.79 10.56 9.78
N MET A 120 9.51 10.58 9.36
CA MET A 120 9.15 10.85 7.96
C MET A 120 9.63 12.23 7.48
N ASP A 121 9.63 13.25 8.34
CA ASP A 121 10.14 14.58 7.99
C ASP A 121 11.65 14.56 7.73
N ALA A 122 12.42 13.80 8.51
CA ALA A 122 13.85 13.63 8.29
C ALA A 122 14.12 12.87 6.98
N GLY A 123 13.32 11.83 6.69
CA GLY A 123 13.37 11.13 5.40
C GLY A 123 13.11 12.08 4.23
N ARG A 124 12.09 12.93 4.35
CA ARG A 124 11.74 13.93 3.34
C ARG A 124 12.84 14.96 3.14
N GLU A 125 13.43 15.47 4.22
CA GLU A 125 14.52 16.45 4.15
C GLU A 125 15.78 15.84 3.53
N ARG A 126 16.06 14.57 3.85
CA ARG A 126 17.21 13.85 3.31
C ARG A 126 17.06 13.56 1.82
N ASP A 127 15.84 13.29 1.36
CA ASP A 127 15.43 12.98 -0.02
C ASP A 127 15.98 11.65 -0.56
N THR A 128 17.28 11.39 -0.38
CA THR A 128 17.95 10.17 -0.83
C THR A 128 18.88 9.52 0.20
N ARG A 129 18.91 8.18 0.23
CA ARG A 129 19.77 7.39 1.14
C ARG A 129 20.30 6.12 0.44
N GLY A 130 21.61 5.96 0.37
CA GLY A 130 22.28 4.74 -0.09
C GLY A 130 22.27 3.61 0.95
N ALA A 131 22.49 2.37 0.50
CA ALA A 131 22.41 1.18 1.35
C ALA A 131 23.44 1.13 2.50
N ASP A 132 24.60 1.78 2.32
CA ASP A 132 25.67 1.82 3.34
C ASP A 132 25.55 3.01 4.31
N GLU A 133 24.51 3.84 4.17
CA GLU A 133 24.27 5.00 5.02
C GLU A 133 23.34 4.65 6.20
N ASP A 134 23.44 5.43 7.28
CA ASP A 134 22.60 5.25 8.47
C ASP A 134 21.09 5.38 8.15
N GLU A 135 20.27 4.63 8.89
CA GLU A 135 18.80 4.71 8.81
C GLU A 135 18.31 6.14 9.08
N VAL A 136 17.33 6.59 8.30
CA VAL A 136 16.75 7.93 8.42
C VAL A 136 15.31 7.84 8.90
N ASP A 137 14.49 7.07 8.18
CA ASP A 137 13.09 6.81 8.48
C ASP A 137 12.79 5.30 8.49
N SER A 138 11.75 4.93 9.24
CA SER A 138 11.33 3.54 9.38
C SER A 138 9.82 3.37 9.38
N TYR A 139 9.42 2.16 8.97
CA TYR A 139 8.04 1.81 8.68
C TYR A 139 7.68 0.45 9.24
N LEU A 140 6.47 0.35 9.80
CA LEU A 140 5.90 -0.89 10.29
C LEU A 140 4.51 -1.07 9.71
N LEU A 141 4.32 -2.19 9.02
CA LEU A 141 3.05 -2.60 8.44
C LEU A 141 2.55 -3.87 9.14
N GLN A 142 1.40 -3.77 9.82
CA GLN A 142 0.85 -4.86 10.62
C GLN A 142 -0.54 -5.23 10.14
N PHE A 143 -0.76 -6.52 9.89
CA PHE A 143 -2.05 -7.08 9.48
C PHE A 143 -2.62 -7.93 10.60
N TRP A 144 -3.91 -7.77 10.89
CA TRP A 144 -4.64 -8.72 11.73
C TRP A 144 -6.09 -8.86 11.26
N PRO A 145 -6.72 -10.03 11.47
CA PRO A 145 -8.10 -10.25 11.04
C PRO A 145 -9.05 -9.32 11.78
N ALA A 146 -9.90 -8.61 11.05
CA ALA A 146 -10.93 -7.76 11.62
C ALA A 146 -12.00 -7.44 10.57
N PRO A 147 -13.24 -7.16 10.98
CA PRO A 147 -14.25 -6.64 10.06
C PRO A 147 -13.78 -5.33 9.39
N PRO A 148 -14.19 -5.06 8.15
CA PRO A 148 -13.91 -3.79 7.49
C PRO A 148 -14.46 -2.61 8.29
N ALA A 149 -13.65 -1.57 8.40
CA ALA A 149 -13.99 -0.28 8.99
C ALA A 149 -13.38 0.86 8.18
N GLU A 150 -13.93 2.06 8.34
CA GLU A 150 -13.38 3.29 7.77
C GLU A 150 -11.92 3.49 8.19
N ASP A 151 -11.18 4.22 7.37
CA ASP A 151 -9.81 4.57 7.69
C ASP A 151 -9.75 5.56 8.86
N VAL A 152 -8.69 5.48 9.65
CA VAL A 152 -8.50 6.33 10.83
C VAL A 152 -7.06 6.83 10.87
N VAL A 153 -6.88 8.12 11.09
CA VAL A 153 -5.60 8.70 11.52
C VAL A 153 -5.54 8.55 13.04
N VAL A 154 -4.73 7.60 13.52
CA VAL A 154 -4.55 7.32 14.95
C VAL A 154 -3.60 8.33 15.59
N ARG A 155 -2.57 8.72 14.85
CA ARG A 155 -1.59 9.71 15.27
C ARG A 155 -1.01 10.42 14.05
N GLN A 156 -0.75 11.71 14.21
CA GLN A 156 -0.08 12.55 13.23
C GLN A 156 0.81 13.53 13.99
N THR A 157 2.11 13.49 13.71
CA THR A 157 3.08 14.44 14.28
C THR A 157 3.98 15.08 13.23
N SER A 158 4.21 14.42 12.08
CA SER A 158 5.07 14.99 11.03
C SER A 158 4.34 15.95 10.10
N ASP A 159 5.08 16.92 9.57
CA ASP A 159 4.58 17.89 8.60
C ASP A 159 4.26 17.20 7.27
N ILE A 160 5.06 16.21 6.85
CA ILE A 160 4.78 15.44 5.64
C ILE A 160 3.49 14.60 5.75
N ALA A 161 3.23 13.97 6.91
CA ALA A 161 1.96 13.28 7.13
C ALA A 161 0.78 14.26 7.08
N ALA A 162 0.91 15.41 7.74
CA ALA A 162 -0.09 16.48 7.71
C ALA A 162 -0.39 16.94 6.27
N TYR A 163 0.66 17.10 5.45
CA TYR A 163 0.54 17.44 4.04
C TYR A 163 -0.30 16.41 3.28
N TRP A 164 0.05 15.12 3.38
CA TRP A 164 -0.65 14.06 2.63
C TRP A 164 -2.09 13.85 3.10
N HIS A 165 -2.37 14.01 4.40
CA HIS A 165 -3.72 14.02 4.94
C HIS A 165 -4.57 15.19 4.42
N GLY A 166 -3.93 16.33 4.12
CA GLY A 166 -4.59 17.51 3.56
C GLY A 166 -4.88 17.44 2.05
N VAL A 167 -4.36 16.44 1.33
CA VAL A 167 -4.55 16.32 -0.11
C VAL A 167 -6.01 15.98 -0.42
N SER A 168 -6.65 16.81 -1.24
CA SER A 168 -7.97 16.53 -1.80
C SER A 168 -7.87 15.56 -2.98
N TRP A 169 -7.84 14.26 -2.68
CA TRP A 169 -7.78 13.21 -3.70
C TRP A 169 -9.05 13.19 -4.54
N LYS A 170 -8.89 13.26 -5.87
CA LYS A 170 -10.00 13.19 -6.82
C LYS A 170 -9.91 11.89 -7.61
N PRO A 171 -11.05 11.25 -7.91
CA PRO A 171 -11.03 10.10 -8.80
C PRO A 171 -10.48 10.54 -10.17
N PRO A 172 -9.81 9.63 -10.90
CA PRO A 172 -9.44 9.89 -12.27
C PRO A 172 -10.70 10.25 -13.09
N PRO A 173 -10.55 11.08 -14.13
CA PRO A 173 -11.68 11.37 -15.01
C PRO A 173 -12.25 10.06 -15.57
N PRO A 174 -13.58 9.95 -15.74
CA PRO A 174 -14.16 8.76 -16.32
C PRO A 174 -13.56 8.51 -17.72
N PRO A 175 -13.35 7.24 -18.12
CA PRO A 175 -12.78 6.92 -19.42
C PRO A 175 -13.63 7.54 -20.52
N THR A 176 -12.97 8.09 -21.54
CA THR A 176 -13.57 8.66 -22.72
C THR A 176 -14.40 7.61 -23.49
N PRO A 177 -15.34 8.04 -24.37
CA PRO A 177 -16.06 7.09 -25.23
C PRO A 177 -15.14 6.17 -26.05
N GLU A 178 -13.99 6.66 -26.47
CA GLU A 178 -12.97 5.91 -27.22
C GLU A 178 -12.32 4.84 -26.35
N GLU A 179 -11.81 5.19 -25.17
CA GLU A 179 -11.23 4.22 -24.23
C GLU A 179 -12.25 3.16 -23.79
N ARG A 180 -13.53 3.53 -23.66
CA ARG A 180 -14.60 2.56 -23.39
C ARG A 180 -14.82 1.61 -24.56
N ALA A 181 -14.75 2.11 -25.79
CA ALA A 181 -14.89 1.29 -27.00
C ALA A 181 -13.70 0.33 -27.17
N GLU A 182 -12.48 0.80 -26.90
CA GLU A 182 -11.26 -0.01 -26.92
C GLU A 182 -11.29 -1.13 -25.87
N ARG A 183 -11.66 -0.82 -24.62
CA ARG A 183 -11.81 -1.83 -23.56
C ARG A 183 -12.89 -2.86 -23.92
N ALA A 184 -14.01 -2.42 -24.49
CA ALA A 184 -15.05 -3.34 -24.96
C ALA A 184 -14.54 -4.23 -26.11
N HIS A 185 -13.77 -3.68 -27.04
CA HIS A 185 -13.15 -4.43 -28.13
C HIS A 185 -12.15 -5.47 -27.60
N GLN A 186 -11.28 -5.09 -26.66
CA GLN A 186 -10.32 -5.97 -26.01
C GLN A 186 -11.02 -7.12 -25.27
N ALA A 187 -12.07 -6.84 -24.49
CA ALA A 187 -12.83 -7.86 -23.79
C ALA A 187 -13.49 -8.86 -24.75
N LEU A 188 -14.05 -8.39 -25.87
CA LEU A 188 -14.62 -9.26 -26.91
C LEU A 188 -13.56 -10.14 -27.59
N VAL A 189 -12.38 -9.59 -27.85
CA VAL A 189 -11.23 -10.33 -28.41
C VAL A 189 -10.80 -11.42 -27.43
N GLU A 190 -10.63 -11.08 -26.16
CA GLU A 190 -10.22 -12.02 -25.12
C GLU A 190 -11.25 -13.14 -24.90
N GLU A 191 -12.55 -12.81 -24.87
CA GLU A 191 -13.63 -13.79 -24.80
C GLU A 191 -13.61 -14.74 -26.00
N THR A 192 -13.39 -14.20 -27.21
CA THR A 192 -13.29 -14.98 -28.44
C THR A 192 -12.09 -15.94 -28.39
N LEU A 193 -10.94 -15.47 -27.93
CA LEU A 193 -9.74 -16.30 -27.75
C LEU A 193 -9.99 -17.42 -26.72
N LYS A 194 -10.58 -17.11 -25.56
CA LYS A 194 -10.94 -18.09 -24.52
C LYS A 194 -11.93 -19.13 -25.03
N ARG A 195 -12.92 -18.73 -25.83
CA ARG A 195 -13.89 -19.65 -26.45
C ARG A 195 -13.23 -20.60 -27.44
N ASN A 196 -12.35 -20.08 -28.30
CA ASN A 196 -11.65 -20.89 -29.29
C ASN A 196 -10.67 -21.89 -28.65
N ALA A 197 -10.01 -21.51 -27.54
CA ALA A 197 -9.11 -22.38 -26.79
C ALA A 197 -9.82 -23.52 -26.02
N ARG A 198 -11.12 -23.39 -25.71
CA ARG A 198 -11.91 -24.44 -25.04
C ARG A 198 -12.58 -25.43 -26.03
N GLY A 199 -12.56 -25.10 -27.32
CA GLY A 199 -13.15 -25.92 -28.38
C GLY A 199 -12.14 -26.75 -29.19
N ALA A 200 -10.85 -26.65 -28.87
CA ALA A 200 -9.75 -27.44 -29.42
C ALA A 200 -9.32 -28.52 -28.42
#